data_AF-A0A1C3W6N5-F1
#
_entry.id   AF-A0A1C3W6N5-F1
#
_cell.length_a   1.000
_cell.length_b   1.000
_cell.length_c   1.000
_cell.angle_alpha   90.00
_cell.angle_beta   90.00
_cell.angle_gamma   90.00
#
_symmetry.space_group_name_H-M   'P 1'
#
loop_
_entity.id
_entity.type
_entity.pdbx_description
1 polymer ?
#
loop_
_entity_poly.entity_id
_entity_poly.type
_entity_poly.pdbx_seq_one_letter_code
_entity_poly.pdbx_strand_id
1 'polypeptide(L)'
;MKKIIGLLFAVIVVIALGFAGWLLLGRDPTSFASGSTVALGDYQAGTVSGVPGQLASADIVKHGEYLVHAADCQACHTAHGGTPFAGGFAFNMPFGTIYSTNITPDKETGIGNYTDAQFLAAVHRGIRADGERLYPAMPYASYTYMTDADVLAIKAYLFTLAPAHSPSKPNQLSWPFDQRSLLSLWSVVFNTDERFRPNTSQSPQWNRGAYLAEALGHCGECHTPRNLAFALDNHHKFAGAVTAGWHAYNISSDKDSGIGDWSDEDIYLYLSTGHANGHGGAAGPMGEATDDSLSYLVPDDVHALVTYLRSVPAHASDLPRTVTTAAPASHKEGVADIDSRGEKIFAGACASCHDWTGVSPVTGFATLTGVRAVNDPSATNVAQTVINGVNRTTADGRIFMPAFGQGYSDDDIAAVANYVTARFGAEGAHLTGKDVANLRKQAAQQPHPPEAHHG
;
A
#
# COMPACT_ATOMS: atom_id res chain seq x y z
N MET A 1 24.90 -47.09 5.39
CA MET A 1 23.85 -46.53 4.49
C MET A 1 22.49 -46.39 5.17
N LYS A 2 21.79 -47.46 5.61
CA LYS A 2 20.43 -47.34 6.21
C LYS A 2 20.32 -46.38 7.42
N LYS A 3 21.30 -46.38 8.33
CA LYS A 3 21.32 -45.44 9.48
C LYS A 3 21.53 -43.97 9.07
N ILE A 4 22.33 -43.73 8.03
CA ILE A 4 22.59 -42.37 7.50
C ILE A 4 21.34 -41.84 6.77
N ILE A 5 20.66 -42.71 6.00
CA ILE A 5 19.39 -42.37 5.34
C ILE A 5 18.29 -42.10 6.36
N GLY A 6 18.19 -42.90 7.43
CA GLY A 6 17.23 -42.66 8.51
C GLY A 6 17.49 -41.35 9.27
N LEU A 7 18.76 -41.03 9.52
CA LEU A 7 19.15 -39.77 10.15
C LEU A 7 18.84 -38.56 9.25
N LEU A 8 19.16 -38.64 7.95
CA LEU A 8 18.83 -37.60 6.97
C LEU A 8 17.32 -37.39 6.86
N PHE A 9 16.53 -38.46 6.82
CA PHE A 9 15.07 -38.36 6.79
C PHE A 9 14.52 -37.70 8.07
N ALA A 10 15.02 -38.08 9.25
CA ALA A 10 14.62 -37.46 10.51
C ALA A 10 14.97 -35.97 10.56
N VAL A 11 16.16 -35.58 10.08
CA VAL A 11 16.57 -34.18 9.96
C VAL A 11 15.65 -33.41 9.02
N ILE A 12 15.33 -33.97 7.85
CA ILE A 12 14.39 -33.34 6.90
C ILE A 12 13.01 -33.14 7.53
N VAL A 13 12.50 -34.14 8.26
CA VAL A 13 11.20 -34.02 8.94
C VAL A 13 11.23 -32.96 10.02
N VAL A 14 12.28 -32.88 10.83
CA VAL A 14 12.41 -31.84 11.86
C VAL A 14 12.52 -30.45 11.23
N ILE A 15 13.28 -30.29 10.14
CA ILE A 15 13.37 -29.03 9.39
C ILE A 15 12.01 -28.67 8.80
N ALA A 16 11.30 -29.63 8.20
CA ALA A 16 9.98 -29.41 7.63
C ALA A 16 8.93 -29.03 8.68
N LEU A 17 8.96 -29.67 9.85
CA LEU A 17 8.08 -29.33 10.98
C LEU A 17 8.43 -27.96 11.59
N GLY A 18 9.72 -27.65 11.72
CA GLY A 18 10.18 -26.33 12.17
C GLY A 18 9.76 -25.22 11.21
N PHE A 19 9.90 -25.45 9.90
CA PHE A 19 9.46 -24.52 8.86
C PHE A 19 7.93 -24.37 8.82
N ALA A 20 7.18 -25.46 8.94
CA ALA A 20 5.73 -25.42 9.05
C ALA A 20 5.27 -24.65 10.30
N GLY A 21 5.94 -24.86 11.44
CA GLY A 21 5.68 -24.10 12.67
C GLY A 21 5.96 -22.61 12.51
N TRP A 22 7.10 -22.24 11.89
CA TRP A 22 7.45 -20.85 11.61
C TRP A 22 6.44 -20.17 10.67
N LEU A 23 6.00 -20.88 9.62
CA LEU A 23 4.95 -20.41 8.72
C LEU A 23 3.63 -20.19 9.45
N LEU A 24 3.20 -21.12 10.30
CA LEU A 24 1.95 -21.01 11.04
C LEU A 24 1.98 -19.85 12.07
N LEU A 25 3.11 -19.65 12.75
CA LEU A 25 3.29 -18.56 13.71
C LEU A 25 3.31 -17.17 13.04
N GLY A 26 3.70 -17.08 11.77
CA GLY A 26 3.68 -15.84 10.99
C GLY A 26 2.35 -15.50 10.32
N ARG A 27 1.29 -16.31 10.52
CA ARG A 27 -0.01 -16.08 9.86
C ARG A 27 -0.83 -14.98 10.53
N ASP A 28 -0.79 -14.89 11.84
CA ASP A 28 -1.56 -13.90 12.59
C ASP A 28 -0.82 -12.54 12.59
N PRO A 29 -1.38 -11.51 11.95
CA PRO A 29 -0.76 -10.19 11.88
C PRO A 29 -0.65 -9.49 13.23
N THR A 30 -1.37 -9.96 14.26
CA THR A 30 -1.39 -9.38 15.61
C THR A 30 -0.59 -10.19 16.64
N SER A 31 0.09 -11.25 16.20
CA SER A 31 0.85 -12.18 17.06
C SER A 31 1.99 -11.53 17.87
N PHE A 32 2.46 -10.34 17.47
CA PHE A 32 3.45 -9.57 18.22
C PHE A 32 2.89 -9.00 19.54
N ALA A 33 1.57 -8.81 19.63
CA ALA A 33 0.92 -8.26 20.80
C ALA A 33 0.63 -9.39 21.81
N SER A 34 1.13 -9.25 23.04
CA SER A 34 0.81 -10.18 24.12
C SER A 34 -0.65 -10.06 24.57
N GLY A 35 -1.19 -11.12 25.14
CA GLY A 35 -2.55 -11.15 25.69
C GLY A 35 -3.42 -12.27 25.10
N SER A 36 -4.61 -12.45 25.68
CA SER A 36 -5.61 -13.39 25.17
C SER A 36 -6.55 -12.72 24.18
N THR A 37 -6.93 -13.42 23.13
CA THR A 37 -7.95 -12.97 22.19
C THR A 37 -9.27 -13.70 22.39
N VAL A 38 -10.38 -12.98 22.20
CA VAL A 38 -11.74 -13.53 22.30
C VAL A 38 -12.47 -13.45 20.96
N ALA A 39 -13.56 -14.19 20.81
CA ALA A 39 -14.44 -13.97 19.67
C ALA A 39 -15.10 -12.59 19.78
N LEU A 40 -15.42 -11.96 18.65
CA LEU A 40 -16.02 -10.62 18.61
C LEU A 40 -17.26 -10.48 19.50
N GLY A 41 -18.15 -11.47 19.50
CA GLY A 41 -19.37 -11.46 20.32
C GLY A 41 -19.12 -11.57 21.83
N ASP A 42 -17.95 -12.06 22.24
CA ASP A 42 -17.57 -12.22 23.64
C ASP A 42 -16.82 -10.98 24.17
N TYR A 43 -16.41 -10.05 23.31
CA TYR A 43 -15.67 -8.86 23.71
C TYR A 43 -16.59 -7.84 24.40
N GLN A 44 -16.36 -7.60 25.69
CA GLN A 44 -17.23 -6.75 26.53
C GLN A 44 -16.75 -5.31 26.68
N ALA A 45 -15.51 -5.01 26.30
CA ALA A 45 -14.91 -3.68 26.53
C ALA A 45 -15.26 -2.64 25.44
N GLY A 46 -16.02 -3.04 24.41
CA GLY A 46 -16.50 -2.15 23.35
C GLY A 46 -17.00 -2.93 22.14
N THR A 47 -17.37 -2.22 21.08
CA THR A 47 -17.70 -2.81 19.78
C THR A 47 -16.50 -2.68 18.86
N VAL A 48 -16.03 -3.80 18.30
CA VAL A 48 -15.00 -3.82 17.26
C VAL A 48 -15.67 -4.16 15.93
N SER A 49 -16.25 -3.15 15.30
CA SER A 49 -16.78 -3.19 13.93
C SER A 49 -15.94 -2.31 13.03
N GLY A 50 -16.17 -2.32 11.73
CA GLY A 50 -15.61 -1.37 10.76
C GLY A 50 -16.29 0.00 10.79
N VAL A 51 -17.57 0.05 11.14
CA VAL A 51 -18.34 1.30 11.26
C VAL A 51 -18.00 2.03 12.58
N PRO A 52 -17.67 3.34 12.54
CA PRO A 52 -17.36 4.12 13.73
C PRO A 52 -18.63 4.49 14.51
N GLY A 53 -18.49 4.75 15.81
CA GLY A 53 -19.62 5.06 16.70
C GLY A 53 -20.44 6.28 16.24
N GLN A 54 -19.80 7.26 15.61
CA GLN A 54 -20.41 8.45 15.01
C GLN A 54 -21.42 8.11 13.90
N LEU A 55 -21.25 6.96 13.24
CA LEU A 55 -22.12 6.50 12.17
C LEU A 55 -23.08 5.39 12.62
N ALA A 56 -23.11 5.03 13.91
CA ALA A 56 -23.88 3.88 14.40
C ALA A 56 -25.39 3.94 14.06
N SER A 57 -25.97 5.14 13.99
CA SER A 57 -27.38 5.35 13.63
C SER A 57 -27.62 5.62 12.14
N ALA A 58 -26.57 5.67 11.32
CA ALA A 58 -26.70 5.81 9.88
C ALA A 58 -27.26 4.53 9.24
N ASP A 59 -27.78 4.65 8.03
CA ASP A 59 -28.24 3.47 7.28
C ASP A 59 -27.07 2.62 6.77
N ILE A 60 -27.41 1.40 6.33
CA ILE A 60 -26.43 0.42 5.84
C ILE A 60 -25.66 0.89 4.59
N VAL A 61 -26.26 1.77 3.76
CA VAL A 61 -25.59 2.31 2.58
C VAL A 61 -24.50 3.29 3.01
N LYS A 62 -24.77 4.15 4.00
CA LYS A 62 -23.76 5.03 4.58
C LYS A 62 -22.68 4.29 5.37
N HIS A 63 -23.02 3.19 6.04
CA HIS A 63 -21.99 2.27 6.58
C HIS A 63 -21.12 1.72 5.47
N GLY A 64 -21.74 1.23 4.40
CA GLY A 64 -21.05 0.68 3.23
C GLY A 64 -20.13 1.67 2.53
N GLU A 65 -20.58 2.91 2.35
CA GLU A 65 -19.78 3.99 1.76
C GLU A 65 -18.51 4.23 2.57
N TYR A 66 -18.64 4.39 3.89
CA TYR A 66 -17.51 4.55 4.80
C TYR A 66 -16.54 3.38 4.71
N LEU A 67 -17.06 2.15 4.72
CA LEU A 67 -16.26 0.93 4.68
C LEU A 67 -15.58 0.70 3.33
N VAL A 68 -16.20 1.11 2.22
CA VAL A 68 -15.58 1.06 0.88
C VAL A 68 -14.37 1.97 0.80
N HIS A 69 -14.44 3.16 1.41
CA HIS A 69 -13.28 4.04 1.57
C HIS A 69 -12.26 3.41 2.51
N ALA A 70 -12.65 3.00 3.73
CA ALA A 70 -11.72 2.43 4.70
C ALA A 70 -10.99 1.16 4.19
N ALA A 71 -11.63 0.37 3.34
CA ALA A 71 -11.05 -0.81 2.69
C ALA A 71 -10.30 -0.49 1.38
N ASP A 72 -10.29 0.76 0.94
CA ASP A 72 -9.61 1.21 -0.28
C ASP A 72 -10.02 0.44 -1.55
N CYS A 73 -11.32 0.14 -1.69
CA CYS A 73 -11.80 -0.66 -2.81
C CYS A 73 -11.61 0.06 -4.16
N GLN A 74 -11.72 1.39 -4.17
CA GLN A 74 -11.71 2.19 -5.39
C GLN A 74 -10.34 2.20 -6.08
N ALA A 75 -9.24 2.32 -5.30
CA ALA A 75 -7.88 2.41 -5.83
C ALA A 75 -7.52 1.18 -6.68
N CYS A 76 -7.94 -0.01 -6.25
CA CYS A 76 -7.71 -1.25 -6.98
C CYS A 76 -8.73 -1.49 -8.10
N HIS A 77 -10.00 -1.12 -7.91
CA HIS A 77 -11.08 -1.44 -8.84
C HIS A 77 -11.37 -0.33 -9.85
N THR A 78 -10.42 0.57 -10.11
CA THR A 78 -10.57 1.66 -11.10
C THR A 78 -9.31 1.76 -11.95
N ALA A 79 -9.43 1.59 -13.26
CA ALA A 79 -8.34 1.92 -14.17
C ALA A 79 -8.08 3.44 -14.21
N HIS A 80 -6.84 3.87 -14.46
CA HIS A 80 -6.53 5.29 -14.60
C HIS A 80 -7.38 5.96 -15.69
N GLY A 81 -8.09 7.04 -15.33
CA GLY A 81 -9.04 7.73 -16.22
C GLY A 81 -10.28 6.90 -16.58
N GLY A 82 -10.48 5.74 -15.95
CA GLY A 82 -11.62 4.86 -16.13
C GLY A 82 -12.81 5.21 -15.24
N THR A 83 -13.90 4.47 -15.42
CA THR A 83 -15.08 4.59 -14.57
C THR A 83 -14.79 4.03 -13.18
N PRO A 84 -15.12 4.73 -12.08
CA PRO A 84 -14.94 4.23 -10.72
C PRO A 84 -15.54 2.83 -10.55
N PHE A 85 -14.80 1.94 -9.87
CA PHE A 85 -15.22 0.56 -9.55
C PHE A 85 -15.41 -0.40 -10.74
N ALA A 86 -15.18 0.06 -11.98
CA ALA A 86 -15.39 -0.74 -13.19
C ALA A 86 -14.23 -1.70 -13.54
N GLY A 87 -13.24 -1.82 -12.66
CA GLY A 87 -12.07 -2.67 -12.82
C GLY A 87 -11.08 -2.17 -13.88
N GLY A 88 -10.24 -3.09 -14.35
CA GLY A 88 -9.29 -2.85 -15.44
C GLY A 88 -7.95 -2.26 -15.02
N PHE A 89 -7.72 -2.02 -13.72
CA PHE A 89 -6.41 -1.65 -13.19
C PHE A 89 -5.42 -2.81 -13.39
N ALA A 90 -4.19 -2.49 -13.78
CA ALA A 90 -3.18 -3.49 -14.13
C ALA A 90 -2.12 -3.63 -13.02
N PHE A 91 -2.16 -4.73 -12.28
CA PHE A 91 -1.12 -5.08 -11.30
C PHE A 91 0.04 -5.79 -12.00
N ASN A 92 1.14 -5.07 -12.18
CA ASN A 92 2.33 -5.59 -12.84
C ASN A 92 3.25 -6.25 -11.82
N MET A 93 3.34 -7.57 -11.90
CA MET A 93 4.15 -8.41 -11.04
C MET A 93 5.35 -8.97 -11.83
N PRO A 94 6.44 -9.40 -11.16
CA PRO A 94 7.59 -10.01 -11.84
C PRO A 94 7.25 -11.23 -12.72
N PHE A 95 6.11 -11.88 -12.44
CA PHE A 95 5.62 -13.07 -13.14
C PHE A 95 4.41 -12.80 -14.05
N GLY A 96 4.07 -11.53 -14.31
CA GLY A 96 3.02 -11.15 -15.26
C GLY A 96 2.04 -10.11 -14.72
N THR A 97 0.98 -9.86 -15.47
CA THR A 97 -0.02 -8.82 -15.14
C THR A 97 -1.35 -9.45 -14.71
N ILE A 98 -1.89 -8.97 -13.60
CA ILE A 98 -3.24 -9.27 -13.11
C ILE A 98 -4.11 -8.04 -13.34
N TYR A 99 -5.35 -8.23 -13.78
CA TYR A 99 -6.29 -7.13 -13.95
C TYR A 99 -7.37 -7.15 -12.89
N SER A 100 -7.71 -5.99 -12.32
CA SER A 100 -8.84 -5.88 -11.41
C SER A 100 -10.17 -6.08 -12.13
N THR A 101 -11.15 -6.61 -11.40
CA THR A 101 -12.48 -6.92 -11.93
C THR A 101 -13.44 -5.76 -11.73
N ASN A 102 -14.50 -5.71 -12.53
CA ASN A 102 -15.62 -4.79 -12.33
C ASN A 102 -16.44 -5.20 -11.10
N ILE A 103 -16.60 -4.30 -10.12
CA ILE A 103 -17.40 -4.52 -8.91
C ILE A 103 -18.62 -3.58 -8.83
N THR A 104 -19.02 -2.98 -9.95
CA THR A 104 -20.30 -2.27 -10.07
C THR A 104 -21.48 -3.26 -10.10
N PRO A 105 -22.74 -2.81 -9.90
CA PRO A 105 -23.91 -3.69 -9.92
C PRO A 105 -24.34 -4.11 -11.33
N ASP A 106 -23.48 -3.95 -12.34
CA ASP A 106 -23.72 -4.49 -13.67
C ASP A 106 -23.90 -6.01 -13.60
N LYS A 107 -24.94 -6.51 -14.29
CA LYS A 107 -25.34 -7.93 -14.20
C LYS A 107 -24.55 -8.83 -15.14
N GLU A 108 -23.93 -8.28 -16.19
CA GLU A 108 -23.24 -9.07 -17.21
C GLU A 108 -21.75 -9.17 -16.91
N THR A 109 -21.14 -8.08 -16.46
CA THR A 109 -19.69 -7.94 -16.31
C THR A 109 -19.26 -7.58 -14.88
N GLY A 110 -20.20 -7.13 -14.04
CA GLY A 110 -19.97 -6.77 -12.64
C GLY A 110 -20.48 -7.80 -11.64
N ILE A 111 -20.76 -7.34 -10.42
CA ILE A 111 -21.23 -8.18 -9.30
C ILE A 111 -22.76 -8.20 -9.16
N GLY A 112 -23.52 -7.66 -10.12
CA GLY A 112 -24.97 -7.46 -9.99
C GLY A 112 -25.80 -8.73 -9.76
N ASN A 113 -25.26 -9.90 -10.07
CA ASN A 113 -25.89 -11.21 -9.83
C ASN A 113 -25.33 -11.96 -8.60
N TYR A 114 -24.38 -11.37 -7.87
CA TYR A 114 -23.81 -12.02 -6.69
C TYR A 114 -24.85 -12.08 -5.56
N THR A 115 -25.08 -13.27 -5.03
CA THR A 115 -25.75 -13.45 -3.74
C THR A 115 -24.88 -12.94 -2.59
N ASP A 116 -25.45 -12.75 -1.41
CA ASP A 116 -24.70 -12.34 -0.22
C ASP A 116 -23.63 -13.36 0.15
N ALA A 117 -23.98 -14.65 0.10
CA ALA A 117 -23.05 -15.74 0.36
C ALA A 117 -21.89 -15.78 -0.65
N GLN A 118 -22.14 -15.51 -1.94
CA GLN A 118 -21.09 -15.43 -2.94
C GLN A 118 -20.18 -14.21 -2.75
N PHE A 119 -20.74 -13.07 -2.36
CA PHE A 119 -19.94 -11.87 -2.08
C PHE A 119 -19.06 -12.08 -0.84
N LEU A 120 -19.62 -12.62 0.25
CA LEU A 120 -18.85 -13.02 1.44
C LEU A 120 -17.75 -14.02 1.10
N ALA A 121 -18.04 -15.01 0.25
CA ALA A 121 -17.03 -15.99 -0.20
C ALA A 121 -15.93 -15.35 -1.05
N ALA A 122 -16.25 -14.37 -1.88
CA ALA A 122 -15.27 -13.64 -2.67
C ALA A 122 -14.34 -12.82 -1.77
N VAL A 123 -14.91 -12.09 -0.80
CA VAL A 123 -14.16 -11.18 0.08
C VAL A 123 -13.33 -11.93 1.12
N HIS A 124 -13.90 -12.89 1.85
CA HIS A 124 -13.17 -13.59 2.92
C HIS A 124 -12.31 -14.75 2.42
N ARG A 125 -12.71 -15.41 1.32
CA ARG A 125 -12.11 -16.69 0.89
C ARG A 125 -11.49 -16.64 -0.49
N GLY A 126 -11.61 -15.52 -1.19
CA GLY A 126 -11.15 -15.39 -2.56
C GLY A 126 -11.87 -16.36 -3.50
N ILE A 127 -13.16 -16.64 -3.30
CA ILE A 127 -13.94 -17.55 -4.16
C ILE A 127 -14.97 -16.73 -4.94
N ARG A 128 -14.81 -16.66 -6.26
CA ARG A 128 -15.75 -16.00 -7.17
C ARG A 128 -17.11 -16.71 -7.20
N ALA A 129 -18.13 -16.04 -7.73
CA ALA A 129 -19.48 -16.61 -7.87
C ALA A 129 -19.52 -17.87 -8.77
N ASP A 130 -18.58 -18.00 -9.70
CA ASP A 130 -18.38 -19.17 -10.57
C ASP A 130 -17.53 -20.29 -9.94
N GLY A 131 -17.06 -20.09 -8.70
CA GLY A 131 -16.23 -21.05 -7.96
C GLY A 131 -14.73 -20.92 -8.22
N GLU A 132 -14.28 -20.07 -9.15
CA GLU A 132 -12.85 -19.85 -9.37
C GLU A 132 -12.20 -19.12 -8.19
N ARG A 133 -10.93 -19.45 -7.92
CA ARG A 133 -10.13 -18.75 -6.91
C ARG A 133 -9.58 -17.44 -7.44
N LEU A 134 -9.76 -16.36 -6.67
CA LEU A 134 -9.09 -15.09 -6.88
C LEU A 134 -7.59 -15.24 -6.62
N TYR A 135 -6.79 -14.49 -7.37
CA TYR A 135 -5.39 -14.31 -7.04
C TYR A 135 -5.28 -13.44 -5.78
N PRO A 136 -4.31 -13.69 -4.89
CA PRO A 136 -4.12 -12.93 -3.65
C PRO A 136 -3.61 -11.49 -3.87
N ALA A 137 -3.67 -10.99 -5.11
CA ALA A 137 -3.65 -9.56 -5.40
C ALA A 137 -4.95 -8.88 -4.90
N MET A 138 -6.07 -9.60 -4.89
CA MET A 138 -7.21 -9.23 -4.05
C MET A 138 -6.90 -9.71 -2.63
N PRO A 139 -6.76 -8.83 -1.63
CA PRO A 139 -6.20 -9.18 -0.32
C PRO A 139 -7.21 -9.88 0.59
N TYR A 140 -7.82 -10.98 0.10
CA TYR A 140 -8.80 -11.75 0.85
C TYR A 140 -8.24 -12.37 2.15
N ALA A 141 -6.91 -12.56 2.24
CA ALA A 141 -6.26 -13.04 3.46
C ALA A 141 -6.25 -11.97 4.57
N SER A 142 -6.34 -10.69 4.19
CA SER A 142 -6.49 -9.55 5.09
C SER A 142 -7.99 -9.28 5.34
N TYR A 143 -8.80 -9.22 4.29
CA TYR A 143 -10.26 -9.02 4.41
C TYR A 143 -11.00 -10.16 5.12
N THR A 144 -10.39 -11.34 5.28
CA THR A 144 -10.96 -12.45 6.06
C THR A 144 -11.34 -12.04 7.49
N TYR A 145 -10.59 -11.08 8.05
CA TYR A 145 -10.79 -10.55 9.39
C TYR A 145 -12.00 -9.62 9.51
N MET A 146 -12.52 -9.08 8.40
CA MET A 146 -13.69 -8.21 8.42
C MET A 146 -14.92 -8.96 8.94
N THR A 147 -15.84 -8.28 9.61
CA THR A 147 -17.12 -8.89 9.99
C THR A 147 -18.00 -9.11 8.76
N ASP A 148 -18.84 -10.15 8.79
CA ASP A 148 -19.81 -10.40 7.72
C ASP A 148 -20.74 -9.19 7.52
N ALA A 149 -21.10 -8.49 8.60
CA ALA A 149 -21.93 -7.30 8.56
C ALA A 149 -21.27 -6.15 7.80
N ASP A 150 -19.98 -5.90 8.03
CA ASP A 150 -19.23 -4.86 7.32
C ASP A 150 -19.10 -5.20 5.83
N VAL A 151 -18.83 -6.46 5.49
CA VAL A 151 -18.75 -6.91 4.09
C VAL A 151 -20.10 -6.77 3.37
N LEU A 152 -21.21 -7.07 4.04
CA LEU A 152 -22.55 -6.88 3.46
C LEU A 152 -22.95 -5.41 3.37
N ALA A 153 -22.48 -4.55 4.28
CA ALA A 153 -22.66 -3.11 4.15
C ALA A 153 -21.91 -2.56 2.93
N ILE A 154 -20.65 -2.97 2.72
CA ILE A 154 -19.88 -2.65 1.50
C ILE A 154 -20.68 -3.03 0.25
N LYS A 155 -21.21 -4.26 0.20
CA LYS A 155 -22.04 -4.72 -0.90
C LYS A 155 -23.26 -3.82 -1.10
N ALA A 156 -23.96 -3.46 -0.03
CA ALA A 156 -25.14 -2.61 -0.09
C ALA A 156 -24.83 -1.26 -0.75
N TYR A 157 -23.70 -0.63 -0.39
CA TYR A 157 -23.26 0.61 -1.03
C TYR A 157 -22.88 0.40 -2.51
N LEU A 158 -22.07 -0.62 -2.82
CA LEU A 158 -21.69 -0.91 -4.21
C LEU A 158 -22.92 -1.11 -5.12
N PHE A 159 -24.01 -1.68 -4.59
CA PHE A 159 -25.25 -1.88 -5.33
C PHE A 159 -26.07 -0.61 -5.56
N THR A 160 -25.69 0.53 -4.96
CA THR A 160 -26.26 1.85 -5.25
C THR A 160 -25.58 2.57 -6.41
N LEU A 161 -24.38 2.11 -6.80
CA LEU A 161 -23.59 2.73 -7.87
C LEU A 161 -24.25 2.58 -9.24
N ALA A 162 -23.88 3.46 -10.16
CA ALA A 162 -24.26 3.31 -11.56
C ALA A 162 -23.63 2.01 -12.13
N PRO A 163 -24.40 1.12 -12.75
CA PRO A 163 -23.85 -0.04 -13.45
C PRO A 163 -22.91 0.39 -14.58
N ALA A 164 -21.72 -0.19 -14.64
CA ALA A 164 -20.79 0.02 -15.73
C ALA A 164 -20.56 -1.31 -16.46
N HIS A 165 -20.83 -1.39 -17.75
CA HIS A 165 -20.51 -2.58 -18.55
C HIS A 165 -19.01 -2.56 -18.91
N SER A 166 -18.22 -3.38 -18.23
CA SER A 166 -16.76 -3.44 -18.33
C SER A 166 -16.29 -4.89 -18.17
N PRO A 167 -16.18 -5.66 -19.28
CA PRO A 167 -15.68 -7.03 -19.23
C PRO A 167 -14.27 -7.11 -18.65
N SER A 168 -14.06 -8.03 -17.70
CA SER A 168 -12.75 -8.25 -17.11
C SER A 168 -11.73 -8.71 -18.16
N LYS A 169 -10.55 -8.08 -18.15
CA LYS A 169 -9.42 -8.51 -19.00
C LYS A 169 -8.83 -9.83 -18.45
N PRO A 170 -8.41 -10.77 -19.31
CA PRO A 170 -7.76 -11.98 -18.85
C PRO A 170 -6.38 -11.65 -18.25
N ASN A 171 -6.04 -12.33 -17.16
CA ASN A 171 -4.70 -12.24 -16.56
C ASN A 171 -3.64 -12.78 -17.51
N GLN A 172 -2.46 -12.19 -17.49
CA GLN A 172 -1.32 -12.55 -18.33
C GLN A 172 -0.16 -12.97 -17.42
N LEU A 173 -0.26 -14.18 -16.87
CA LEU A 173 0.72 -14.73 -15.94
C LEU A 173 1.57 -15.80 -16.62
N SER A 174 2.84 -15.88 -16.25
CA SER A 174 3.73 -16.94 -16.68
C SER A 174 3.48 -18.22 -15.89
N TRP A 175 3.74 -19.37 -16.52
CA TRP A 175 3.73 -20.64 -15.81
C TRP A 175 4.81 -20.65 -14.70
N PRO A 176 4.52 -21.17 -13.49
CA PRO A 176 3.30 -21.87 -13.07
C PRO A 176 2.21 -20.98 -12.44
N PHE A 177 2.37 -19.66 -12.43
CA PHE A 177 1.46 -18.73 -11.74
C PHE A 177 0.09 -18.58 -12.43
N ASP A 178 -0.03 -19.01 -13.69
CA ASP A 178 -1.30 -19.10 -14.42
C ASP A 178 -2.21 -20.25 -13.95
N GLN A 179 -1.70 -21.19 -13.14
CA GLN A 179 -2.44 -22.36 -12.68
C GLN A 179 -3.29 -22.06 -11.44
N ARG A 180 -4.60 -21.81 -11.62
CA ARG A 180 -5.54 -21.53 -10.52
C ARG A 180 -5.64 -22.64 -9.46
N SER A 181 -5.36 -23.89 -9.80
CA SER A 181 -5.41 -25.00 -8.83
C SER A 181 -4.37 -24.86 -7.72
N LEU A 182 -3.21 -24.24 -8.01
CA LEU A 182 -2.18 -23.95 -7.01
C LEU A 182 -2.66 -22.92 -5.98
N LEU A 183 -3.56 -22.01 -6.37
CA LEU A 183 -4.16 -21.03 -5.46
C LEU A 183 -5.00 -21.69 -4.37
N SER A 184 -5.64 -22.83 -4.64
CA SER A 184 -6.36 -23.57 -3.62
C SER A 184 -5.43 -24.02 -2.50
N LEU A 185 -4.26 -24.58 -2.84
CA LEU A 185 -3.25 -24.96 -1.86
C LEU A 185 -2.72 -23.75 -1.10
N TRP A 186 -2.41 -22.66 -1.83
CA TRP A 186 -1.98 -21.41 -1.21
C TRP A 186 -3.01 -20.90 -0.20
N SER A 187 -4.30 -20.89 -0.55
CA SER A 187 -5.37 -20.38 0.32
C SER A 187 -5.50 -21.17 1.61
N VAL A 188 -5.36 -22.49 1.59
CA VAL A 188 -5.38 -23.32 2.81
C VAL A 188 -4.23 -22.95 3.76
N VAL A 189 -3.08 -22.60 3.20
CA VAL A 189 -1.85 -22.32 3.96
C VAL A 189 -1.73 -20.86 4.39
N PHE A 190 -2.39 -19.92 3.73
CA PHE A 190 -2.18 -18.48 4.01
C PHE A 190 -3.46 -17.68 4.28
N ASN A 191 -4.65 -18.22 4.02
CA ASN A 191 -5.91 -17.64 4.49
C ASN A 191 -6.45 -18.46 5.67
N THR A 192 -6.58 -17.83 6.84
CA THR A 192 -7.10 -18.49 8.04
C THR A 192 -8.60 -18.74 7.95
N ASP A 193 -9.33 -17.99 7.12
CA ASP A 193 -10.80 -17.96 7.11
C ASP A 193 -11.38 -17.62 8.50
N GLU A 194 -10.70 -16.73 9.22
CA GLU A 194 -11.07 -16.31 10.57
C GLU A 194 -11.43 -14.83 10.62
N ARG A 195 -12.45 -14.50 11.41
CA ARG A 195 -12.82 -13.11 11.72
C ARG A 195 -11.88 -12.53 12.76
N PHE A 196 -11.75 -11.19 12.78
CA PHE A 196 -10.93 -10.49 13.74
C PHE A 196 -11.24 -10.93 15.17
N ARG A 197 -10.21 -11.07 16.00
CA ARG A 197 -10.34 -11.50 17.40
C ARG A 197 -9.76 -10.43 18.32
N PRO A 198 -10.59 -9.63 19.01
CA PRO A 198 -10.09 -8.59 19.90
C PRO A 198 -9.19 -9.16 21.00
N ASN A 199 -8.07 -8.48 21.24
CA ASN A 199 -7.16 -8.76 22.35
C ASN A 199 -7.67 -8.07 23.61
N THR A 200 -8.00 -8.85 24.63
CA THR A 200 -8.58 -8.35 25.90
C THR A 200 -7.56 -7.66 26.80
N SER A 201 -6.27 -7.82 26.52
CA SER A 201 -5.19 -7.11 27.22
C SER A 201 -4.89 -5.75 26.60
N GLN A 202 -5.50 -5.43 25.45
CA GLN A 202 -5.33 -4.16 24.75
C GLN A 202 -6.57 -3.27 24.91
N SER A 203 -6.38 -1.96 24.72
CA SER A 203 -7.49 -0.99 24.80
C SER A 203 -8.50 -1.19 23.66
N PRO A 204 -9.75 -0.73 23.81
CA PRO A 204 -10.72 -0.71 22.71
C PRO A 204 -10.21 0.07 21.50
N GLN A 205 -9.50 1.19 21.72
CA GLN A 205 -8.89 1.99 20.68
C GLN A 205 -7.79 1.23 19.92
N TRP A 206 -6.96 0.45 20.62
CA TRP A 206 -5.96 -0.40 19.97
C TRP A 206 -6.62 -1.47 19.10
N ASN A 207 -7.66 -2.15 19.61
CA ASN A 207 -8.39 -3.17 18.84
C ASN A 207 -9.08 -2.57 17.62
N ARG A 208 -9.61 -1.35 17.73
CA ARG A 208 -10.17 -0.60 16.61
C ARG A 208 -9.11 -0.30 15.55
N GLY A 209 -7.93 0.16 15.97
CA GLY A 209 -6.81 0.43 15.08
C GLY A 209 -6.28 -0.82 14.38
N ALA A 210 -6.17 -1.92 15.13
CA ALA A 210 -5.78 -3.23 14.58
C ALA A 210 -6.79 -3.71 13.53
N TYR A 211 -8.09 -3.59 13.80
CA TYR A 211 -9.12 -3.93 12.82
C TYR A 211 -9.03 -3.07 11.56
N LEU A 212 -8.84 -1.76 11.72
CA LEU A 212 -8.70 -0.83 10.59
C LEU A 212 -7.43 -1.12 9.77
N ALA A 213 -6.29 -1.37 10.42
CA ALA A 213 -5.02 -1.59 9.73
C ALA A 213 -4.93 -2.97 9.06
N GLU A 214 -5.43 -4.03 9.72
CA GLU A 214 -5.26 -5.41 9.25
C GLU A 214 -6.41 -5.89 8.37
N ALA A 215 -7.66 -5.56 8.75
CA ALA A 215 -8.83 -6.07 8.06
C ALA A 215 -9.29 -5.15 6.94
N LEU A 216 -9.37 -3.83 7.20
CA LEU A 216 -9.90 -2.85 6.25
C LEU A 216 -8.80 -2.29 5.36
N GLY A 217 -7.96 -1.41 5.88
CA GLY A 217 -6.93 -0.70 5.13
C GLY A 217 -5.71 -1.55 4.75
N HIS A 218 -5.70 -2.83 5.15
CA HIS A 218 -4.74 -3.87 4.74
C HIS A 218 -3.29 -3.37 4.63
N CYS A 219 -2.84 -2.56 5.60
CA CYS A 219 -1.58 -1.81 5.50
C CYS A 219 -0.37 -2.73 5.25
N GLY A 220 -0.44 -3.97 5.72
CA GLY A 220 0.58 -4.99 5.50
C GLY A 220 0.75 -5.41 4.04
N GLU A 221 -0.26 -5.29 3.19
CA GLU A 221 -0.18 -5.66 1.78
C GLU A 221 0.83 -4.81 1.00
N CYS A 222 1.06 -3.58 1.46
CA CYS A 222 2.10 -2.69 0.95
C CYS A 222 3.33 -2.65 1.85
N HIS A 223 3.16 -2.55 3.18
CA HIS A 223 4.25 -2.25 4.10
C HIS A 223 4.91 -3.48 4.75
N THR A 224 4.45 -4.71 4.50
CA THR A 224 5.09 -5.93 5.02
C THR A 224 5.74 -6.71 3.87
N PRO A 225 7.00 -7.17 4.01
CA PRO A 225 7.64 -7.97 2.98
C PRO A 225 6.90 -9.29 2.74
N ARG A 226 7.07 -9.85 1.55
CA ARG A 226 6.47 -11.13 1.17
C ARG A 226 7.50 -12.26 1.28
N ASN A 227 7.06 -13.41 1.78
CA ASN A 227 7.86 -14.63 1.81
C ASN A 227 7.97 -15.29 0.42
N LEU A 228 8.69 -16.41 0.32
CA LEU A 228 8.91 -17.13 -0.95
C LEU A 228 7.61 -17.61 -1.63
N ALA A 229 6.52 -17.77 -0.88
CA ALA A 229 5.20 -18.11 -1.41
C ALA A 229 4.35 -16.87 -1.72
N PHE A 230 4.95 -15.66 -1.70
CA PHE A 230 4.29 -14.37 -1.92
C PHE A 230 3.19 -14.02 -0.89
N ALA A 231 3.16 -14.70 0.26
CA ALA A 231 2.31 -14.31 1.39
C ALA A 231 3.05 -13.32 2.30
N LEU A 232 2.31 -12.55 3.09
CA LEU A 232 2.89 -11.59 4.04
C LEU A 232 3.77 -12.29 5.07
N ASP A 233 4.96 -11.75 5.30
CA ASP A 233 5.86 -12.18 6.35
C ASP A 233 5.67 -11.32 7.61
N ASN A 234 4.69 -11.68 8.44
CA ASN A 234 4.40 -10.93 9.67
C ASN A 234 5.52 -11.01 10.73
N HIS A 235 6.57 -11.82 10.53
CA HIS A 235 7.77 -11.75 11.38
C HIS A 235 8.56 -10.44 11.15
N HIS A 236 8.36 -9.81 10.00
CA HIS A 236 8.92 -8.50 9.62
C HIS A 236 7.79 -7.50 9.36
N LYS A 237 6.74 -7.57 10.19
CA LYS A 237 5.55 -6.74 10.05
C LYS A 237 5.92 -5.27 9.88
N PHE A 238 5.39 -4.66 8.84
CA PHE A 238 5.56 -3.23 8.56
C PHE A 238 7.02 -2.77 8.34
N ALA A 239 7.96 -3.69 8.10
CA ALA A 239 9.36 -3.36 7.83
C ALA A 239 9.60 -2.68 6.45
N GLY A 240 8.55 -2.53 5.65
CA GLY A 240 8.59 -2.02 4.29
C GLY A 240 8.70 -3.13 3.24
N ALA A 241 8.29 -2.82 2.01
CA ALA A 241 8.41 -3.71 0.86
C ALA A 241 8.44 -2.93 -0.46
N VAL A 242 8.81 -3.63 -1.53
CA VAL A 242 8.67 -3.10 -2.89
C VAL A 242 7.39 -3.67 -3.50
N THR A 243 6.46 -2.78 -3.84
CA THR A 243 5.15 -3.13 -4.44
C THR A 243 4.95 -2.33 -5.71
N ALA A 244 4.69 -3.01 -6.83
CA ALA A 244 4.47 -2.40 -8.15
C ALA A 244 5.56 -1.39 -8.58
N GLY A 245 6.82 -1.64 -8.21
CA GLY A 245 7.95 -0.76 -8.55
C GLY A 245 8.08 0.48 -7.66
N TRP A 246 7.31 0.56 -6.58
CA TRP A 246 7.41 1.58 -5.53
C TRP A 246 7.91 0.96 -4.23
N HIS A 247 8.72 1.69 -3.48
CA HIS A 247 9.08 1.36 -2.12
C HIS A 247 7.98 1.85 -1.17
N ALA A 248 7.21 0.93 -0.61
CA ALA A 248 6.37 1.18 0.54
C ALA A 248 7.27 1.08 1.78
N TYR A 249 7.56 2.22 2.39
CA TYR A 249 8.60 2.33 3.43
C TYR A 249 8.20 1.67 4.75
N ASN A 250 9.19 1.48 5.62
CA ASN A 250 8.97 0.95 6.96
C ASN A 250 8.03 1.87 7.76
N ILE A 251 6.97 1.29 8.35
CA ILE A 251 6.02 2.00 9.24
C ILE A 251 5.97 1.39 10.64
N SER A 252 6.99 0.61 11.00
CA SER A 252 7.19 0.14 12.37
C SER A 252 7.69 1.25 13.30
N SER A 253 7.77 0.96 14.60
CA SER A 253 8.27 1.91 15.61
C SER A 253 9.80 2.13 15.58
N ASP A 254 10.48 1.74 14.50
CA ASP A 254 11.89 2.07 14.29
C ASP A 254 12.09 3.60 14.13
N LYS A 255 13.15 4.15 14.72
CA LYS A 255 13.35 5.61 14.79
C LYS A 255 14.08 6.20 13.59
N ASP A 256 14.79 5.39 12.83
CA ASP A 256 15.65 5.88 11.75
C ASP A 256 14.99 5.68 10.38
N SER A 257 14.50 4.47 10.12
CA SER A 257 13.82 4.13 8.87
C SER A 257 12.31 4.01 8.99
N GLY A 258 11.79 3.80 10.22
CA GLY A 258 10.36 3.73 10.53
C GLY A 258 9.73 5.08 10.91
N ILE A 259 8.60 5.00 11.62
CA ILE A 259 7.82 6.15 12.12
C ILE A 259 7.99 6.37 13.64
N GLY A 260 8.95 5.68 14.26
CA GLY A 260 9.17 5.71 15.71
C GLY A 260 9.51 7.09 16.28
N ASP A 261 10.09 7.98 15.46
CA ASP A 261 10.46 9.35 15.85
C ASP A 261 9.50 10.44 15.35
N TRP A 262 8.45 10.05 14.62
CA TRP A 262 7.37 10.97 14.24
C TRP A 262 6.54 11.29 15.46
N SER A 263 5.88 12.44 15.53
CA SER A 263 4.87 12.69 16.56
C SER A 263 3.55 11.99 16.22
N ASP A 264 2.69 11.77 17.21
CA ASP A 264 1.34 11.20 16.95
C ASP A 264 0.52 12.09 16.01
N GLU A 265 0.72 13.41 16.12
CA GLU A 265 0.09 14.40 15.26
C GLU A 265 0.62 14.30 13.82
N ASP A 266 1.92 14.09 13.62
CA ASP A 266 2.48 13.92 12.27
C ASP A 266 1.91 12.69 11.59
N ILE A 267 1.78 11.56 12.30
CA ILE A 267 1.19 10.34 11.76
C ILE A 267 -0.29 10.59 11.44
N TYR A 268 -1.01 11.25 12.34
CA TYR A 268 -2.41 11.62 12.12
C TYR A 268 -2.59 12.48 10.86
N LEU A 269 -1.80 13.55 10.73
CA LEU A 269 -1.84 14.45 9.57
C LEU A 269 -1.45 13.73 8.28
N TYR A 270 -0.41 12.88 8.32
CA TYR A 270 0.01 12.12 7.16
C TYR A 270 -1.06 11.12 6.71
N LEU A 271 -1.71 10.40 7.63
CA LEU A 271 -2.80 9.48 7.24
C LEU A 271 -4.04 10.22 6.73
N SER A 272 -4.41 11.35 7.34
CA SER A 272 -5.64 12.08 6.99
C SER A 272 -5.51 13.00 5.78
N THR A 273 -4.31 13.51 5.49
CA THR A 273 -4.07 14.49 4.41
C THR A 273 -2.98 14.05 3.42
N GLY A 274 -2.21 13.02 3.75
CA GLY A 274 -1.08 12.56 2.96
C GLY A 274 0.09 13.53 3.01
N HIS A 275 0.22 14.33 4.06
CA HIS A 275 1.40 15.18 4.31
C HIS A 275 1.59 15.44 5.80
N ALA A 276 2.85 15.50 6.21
CA ALA A 276 3.24 16.00 7.52
C ALA A 276 4.51 16.85 7.41
N ASN A 277 4.55 17.96 8.16
CA ASN A 277 5.68 18.88 8.10
C ASN A 277 6.95 18.21 8.61
N GLY A 278 8.04 18.35 7.85
CA GLY A 278 9.31 17.67 8.16
C GLY A 278 9.38 16.20 7.71
N HIS A 279 8.30 15.65 7.16
CA HIS A 279 8.25 14.26 6.67
C HIS A 279 7.83 14.15 5.20
N GLY A 280 7.26 15.21 4.66
CA GLY A 280 6.91 15.33 3.24
C GLY A 280 5.51 14.84 2.90
N GLY A 281 5.21 14.83 1.61
CA GLY A 281 3.92 14.41 1.06
C GLY A 281 3.93 12.99 0.48
N ALA A 282 2.81 12.29 0.61
CA ALA A 282 2.53 11.05 -0.08
C ALA A 282 2.42 11.27 -1.60
N ALA A 283 2.94 10.31 -2.37
CA ALA A 283 2.90 10.26 -3.82
C ALA A 283 2.70 8.80 -4.28
N GLY A 284 2.43 8.60 -5.57
CA GLY A 284 2.19 7.27 -6.13
C GLY A 284 1.06 6.53 -5.39
N PRO A 285 1.20 5.21 -5.16
CA PRO A 285 0.17 4.39 -4.50
C PRO A 285 -0.22 4.89 -3.10
N MET A 286 0.72 5.45 -2.32
CA MET A 286 0.39 6.00 -1.00
C MET A 286 -0.43 7.29 -1.10
N GLY A 287 -0.19 8.09 -2.16
CA GLY A 287 -1.02 9.25 -2.46
C GLY A 287 -2.46 8.84 -2.79
N GLU A 288 -2.62 7.81 -3.62
CA GLU A 288 -3.94 7.23 -3.97
C GLU A 288 -4.65 6.66 -2.74
N ALA A 289 -3.95 5.86 -1.91
CA ALA A 289 -4.50 5.33 -0.65
C ALA A 289 -4.93 6.44 0.33
N THR A 290 -4.29 7.62 0.28
CA THR A 290 -4.75 8.77 1.08
C THR A 290 -6.00 9.38 0.48
N ASP A 291 -5.94 9.71 -0.82
CA ASP A 291 -6.96 10.52 -1.51
C ASP A 291 -8.26 9.74 -1.75
N ASP A 292 -8.21 8.42 -1.92
CA ASP A 292 -9.38 7.54 -2.17
C ASP A 292 -9.88 6.79 -0.91
N SER A 293 -9.07 6.73 0.16
CA SER A 293 -9.36 5.94 1.37
C SER A 293 -9.16 6.71 2.68
N LEU A 294 -7.91 6.93 3.12
CA LEU A 294 -7.63 7.32 4.50
C LEU A 294 -8.16 8.71 4.88
N SER A 295 -8.23 9.63 3.91
CA SER A 295 -8.78 10.98 4.11
C SER A 295 -10.29 11.01 4.42
N TYR A 296 -11.01 9.92 4.18
CA TYR A 296 -12.43 9.77 4.51
C TYR A 296 -12.67 9.21 5.91
N LEU A 297 -11.63 8.73 6.59
CA LEU A 297 -11.77 8.18 7.94
C LEU A 297 -12.15 9.28 8.94
N VAL A 298 -13.01 8.93 9.89
CA VAL A 298 -13.31 9.86 11.00
C VAL A 298 -12.06 10.03 11.89
N PRO A 299 -11.86 11.20 12.54
CA PRO A 299 -10.66 11.46 13.35
C PRO A 299 -10.34 10.37 14.39
N ASP A 300 -11.36 9.82 15.06
CA ASP A 300 -11.20 8.78 16.07
C ASP A 300 -10.57 7.50 15.48
N ASP A 301 -10.89 7.15 14.24
CA ASP A 301 -10.35 5.98 13.55
C ASP A 301 -8.90 6.21 13.13
N VAL A 302 -8.55 7.43 12.70
CA VAL A 302 -7.16 7.79 12.42
C VAL A 302 -6.32 7.73 13.71
N HIS A 303 -6.84 8.23 14.84
CA HIS A 303 -6.16 8.08 16.13
C HIS A 303 -6.07 6.62 16.60
N ALA A 304 -7.05 5.78 16.26
CA ALA A 304 -6.98 4.34 16.52
C ALA A 304 -5.86 3.69 15.69
N LEU A 305 -5.75 4.04 14.41
CA LEU A 305 -4.62 3.62 13.56
C LEU A 305 -3.27 4.06 14.15
N VAL A 306 -3.13 5.32 14.58
CA VAL A 306 -1.91 5.80 15.25
C VAL A 306 -1.59 4.95 16.48
N THR A 307 -2.58 4.69 17.34
CA THR A 307 -2.43 3.85 18.54
C THR A 307 -1.93 2.45 18.20
N TYR A 308 -2.46 1.84 17.14
CA TYR A 308 -2.04 0.52 16.70
C TYR A 308 -0.62 0.53 16.11
N LEU A 309 -0.32 1.47 15.21
CA LEU A 309 0.99 1.61 14.59
C LEU A 309 2.11 1.78 15.63
N ARG A 310 1.86 2.56 16.69
CA ARG A 310 2.79 2.73 17.82
C ARG A 310 3.10 1.46 18.58
N SER A 311 2.22 0.47 18.52
CA SER A 311 2.43 -0.81 19.20
C SER A 311 3.29 -1.78 18.40
N VAL A 312 3.47 -1.53 17.10
CA VAL A 312 4.21 -2.44 16.22
C VAL A 312 5.70 -2.35 16.55
N PRO A 313 6.37 -3.49 16.88
CA PRO A 313 7.78 -3.50 17.24
C PRO A 313 8.67 -2.90 16.16
N ALA A 314 9.75 -2.23 16.57
CA ALA A 314 10.72 -1.66 15.64
C ALA A 314 11.40 -2.75 14.80
N HIS A 315 11.41 -2.56 13.49
CA HIS A 315 12.21 -3.32 12.54
C HIS A 315 13.22 -2.39 11.89
N ALA A 316 14.49 -2.51 12.28
CA ALA A 316 15.55 -1.70 11.67
C ALA A 316 15.76 -2.11 10.20
N SER A 317 16.10 -1.13 9.36
CA SER A 317 16.57 -1.37 8.00
C SER A 317 17.88 -0.62 7.75
N ASP A 318 18.44 -0.80 6.56
CA ASP A 318 19.64 -0.10 6.09
C ASP A 318 19.36 1.31 5.55
N LEU A 319 18.09 1.74 5.51
CA LEU A 319 17.75 3.10 5.09
C LEU A 319 18.26 4.12 6.11
N PRO A 320 18.96 5.18 5.66
CA PRO A 320 19.48 6.20 6.56
C PRO A 320 18.35 7.02 7.17
N ARG A 321 18.62 7.70 8.28
CA ARG A 321 17.69 8.67 8.87
C ARG A 321 17.41 9.82 7.90
N THR A 322 16.19 10.35 7.89
CA THR A 322 15.83 11.50 7.04
C THR A 322 16.59 12.77 7.41
N VAL A 323 17.09 13.46 6.40
CA VAL A 323 17.62 14.83 6.52
C VAL A 323 16.47 15.82 6.40
N THR A 324 16.20 16.57 7.47
CA THR A 324 15.14 17.59 7.53
C THR A 324 15.68 19.02 7.41
N THR A 325 17.01 19.18 7.47
CA THR A 325 17.67 20.49 7.35
C THR A 325 17.72 20.94 5.90
N ALA A 326 17.43 22.23 5.68
CA ALA A 326 17.57 22.88 4.39
C ALA A 326 19.00 22.77 3.82
N ALA A 327 19.10 22.50 2.51
CA ALA A 327 20.37 22.60 1.79
C ALA A 327 20.83 24.07 1.69
N PRO A 328 22.12 24.35 1.46
CA PRO A 328 22.60 25.71 1.20
C PRO A 328 21.83 26.38 0.06
N ALA A 329 21.49 27.66 0.22
CA ALA A 329 20.74 28.40 -0.80
C ALA A 329 21.50 28.54 -2.14
N SER A 330 22.84 28.48 -2.08
CA SER A 330 23.68 28.47 -3.27
C SER A 330 23.67 27.08 -3.92
N HIS A 331 23.31 27.00 -5.20
CA HIS A 331 23.42 25.77 -6.00
C HIS A 331 24.86 25.25 -6.14
N LYS A 332 25.85 26.14 -5.97
CA LYS A 332 27.28 25.82 -6.05
C LYS A 332 27.83 25.11 -4.80
N GLU A 333 27.01 25.00 -3.77
CA GLU A 333 27.35 24.40 -2.48
C GLU A 333 26.52 23.14 -2.26
N GLY A 334 27.12 22.13 -1.62
CA GLY A 334 26.41 20.97 -1.08
C GLY A 334 26.48 19.69 -1.91
N VAL A 335 26.87 19.71 -3.20
CA VAL A 335 27.03 18.48 -3.99
C VAL A 335 28.34 18.52 -4.79
N ALA A 336 29.18 17.50 -4.62
CA ALA A 336 30.41 17.28 -5.39
C ALA A 336 30.33 15.92 -6.09
N ASP A 337 31.08 15.75 -7.19
CA ASP A 337 31.27 14.48 -7.88
C ASP A 337 29.98 13.81 -8.42
N ILE A 338 28.97 14.61 -8.79
CA ILE A 338 27.75 14.14 -9.45
C ILE A 338 27.66 14.61 -10.91
N ASP A 339 26.86 13.93 -11.71
CA ASP A 339 26.57 14.33 -13.07
C ASP A 339 25.87 15.70 -13.13
N SER A 340 26.55 16.70 -13.70
CA SER A 340 26.04 18.07 -13.86
C SER A 340 24.72 18.16 -14.64
N ARG A 341 24.32 17.12 -15.38
CA ARG A 341 23.00 17.06 -16.03
C ARG A 341 21.87 17.14 -15.03
N GLY A 342 21.99 16.45 -13.89
CA GLY A 342 20.95 16.42 -12.86
C GLY A 342 20.67 17.80 -12.27
N GLU A 343 21.73 18.55 -11.95
CA GLU A 343 21.64 19.93 -11.49
C GLU A 343 20.97 20.83 -12.53
N LYS A 344 21.35 20.74 -13.80
CA LYS A 344 20.78 21.55 -14.88
C LYS A 344 19.29 21.28 -15.10
N ILE A 345 18.89 20.02 -15.02
CA ILE A 345 17.48 19.62 -15.10
C ILE A 345 16.72 20.18 -13.90
N PHE A 346 17.24 20.00 -12.69
CA PHE A 346 16.63 20.54 -11.48
C PHE A 346 16.46 22.06 -11.57
N ALA A 347 17.50 22.78 -12.01
CA ALA A 347 17.47 24.23 -12.21
C ALA A 347 16.37 24.67 -13.19
N GLY A 348 16.22 23.94 -14.30
CA GLY A 348 15.31 24.31 -15.39
C GLY A 348 13.86 23.90 -15.17
N ALA A 349 13.61 22.80 -14.43
CA ALA A 349 12.29 22.17 -14.36
C ALA A 349 11.73 22.01 -12.94
N CYS A 350 12.56 22.06 -11.89
CA CYS A 350 12.15 21.68 -10.53
C CYS A 350 12.29 22.82 -9.51
N ALA A 351 13.36 23.60 -9.59
CA ALA A 351 13.75 24.57 -8.57
C ALA A 351 12.73 25.68 -8.33
N SER A 352 11.89 26.04 -9.31
CA SER A 352 10.83 27.04 -9.14
C SER A 352 9.75 26.63 -8.13
N CYS A 353 9.54 25.32 -7.95
CA CYS A 353 8.57 24.77 -7.00
C CYS A 353 9.25 24.24 -5.74
N HIS A 354 10.39 23.56 -5.89
CA HIS A 354 11.07 22.87 -4.79
C HIS A 354 12.14 23.72 -4.07
N ASP A 355 12.53 24.85 -4.64
CA ASP A 355 13.62 25.73 -4.19
C ASP A 355 15.01 25.05 -4.18
N TRP A 356 16.07 25.86 -4.15
CA TRP A 356 17.45 25.38 -4.05
C TRP A 356 17.78 24.80 -2.67
N THR A 357 17.05 25.23 -1.65
CA THR A 357 17.16 24.71 -0.27
C THR A 357 16.41 23.40 -0.08
N GLY A 358 15.52 23.04 -1.01
CA GLY A 358 14.62 21.89 -0.88
C GLY A 358 13.41 22.19 0.02
N VAL A 359 13.25 23.42 0.50
CA VAL A 359 12.08 23.88 1.26
C VAL A 359 11.24 24.75 0.35
N SER A 360 10.06 24.27 -0.02
CA SER A 360 9.22 24.96 -1.01
C SER A 360 8.61 26.25 -0.44
N PRO A 361 8.70 27.38 -1.16
CA PRO A 361 7.98 28.60 -0.80
C PRO A 361 6.52 28.59 -1.26
N VAL A 362 6.11 27.57 -2.04
CA VAL A 362 4.79 27.50 -2.69
C VAL A 362 3.83 26.64 -1.87
N THR A 363 4.25 25.44 -1.47
CA THR A 363 3.43 24.50 -0.72
C THR A 363 4.28 23.49 0.04
N GLY A 364 3.86 23.10 1.24
CA GLY A 364 4.55 22.08 2.04
C GLY A 364 4.74 20.75 1.30
N PHE A 365 3.79 20.39 0.42
CA PHE A 365 3.85 19.15 -0.38
C PHE A 365 5.01 19.14 -1.39
N ALA A 366 5.55 20.30 -1.77
CA ALA A 366 6.69 20.42 -2.66
C ALA A 366 8.02 20.53 -1.89
N THR A 367 8.03 20.47 -0.56
CA THR A 367 9.27 20.41 0.21
C THR A 367 9.90 19.01 0.05
N LEU A 368 11.20 18.99 -0.29
CA LEU A 368 11.99 17.77 -0.51
C LEU A 368 12.71 17.31 0.77
N THR A 369 13.10 18.23 1.64
CA THR A 369 13.72 17.88 2.93
C THR A 369 12.74 17.11 3.80
N GLY A 370 13.21 16.06 4.46
CA GLY A 370 12.39 15.20 5.32
C GLY A 370 11.61 14.12 4.56
N VAL A 371 11.46 14.24 3.23
CA VAL A 371 10.80 13.23 2.41
C VAL A 371 11.61 11.93 2.44
N ARG A 372 10.98 10.83 2.84
CA ARG A 372 11.62 9.50 2.89
C ARG A 372 12.21 9.07 1.55
N ALA A 373 11.50 9.30 0.45
CA ALA A 373 11.98 8.95 -0.90
C ALA A 373 13.29 9.63 -1.30
N VAL A 374 13.50 10.88 -0.85
CA VAL A 374 14.73 11.64 -1.12
C VAL A 374 15.91 11.11 -0.31
N ASN A 375 15.63 10.43 0.80
CA ASN A 375 16.63 9.81 1.68
C ASN A 375 16.80 8.30 1.42
N ASP A 376 16.29 7.81 0.29
CA ASP A 376 16.45 6.42 -0.15
C ASP A 376 17.57 6.36 -1.20
N PRO A 377 18.72 5.70 -0.91
CA PRO A 377 19.85 5.60 -1.83
C PRO A 377 19.55 4.90 -3.16
N SER A 378 18.43 4.19 -3.27
CA SER A 378 17.97 3.63 -4.55
C SER A 378 17.39 4.69 -5.48
N ALA A 379 16.95 5.84 -4.95
CA ALA A 379 16.19 6.88 -5.64
C ALA A 379 14.96 6.37 -6.43
N THR A 380 14.46 5.16 -6.12
CA THR A 380 13.41 4.50 -6.90
C THR A 380 12.13 5.32 -6.89
N ASN A 381 11.65 5.72 -5.70
CA ASN A 381 10.45 6.52 -5.58
C ASN A 381 10.62 7.95 -6.12
N VAL A 382 11.84 8.53 -6.07
CA VAL A 382 12.13 9.83 -6.69
C VAL A 382 11.97 9.71 -8.20
N ALA A 383 12.61 8.71 -8.82
CA ALA A 383 12.50 8.47 -10.25
C ALA A 383 11.04 8.19 -10.67
N GLN A 384 10.31 7.34 -9.94
CA GLN A 384 8.90 7.07 -10.20
C GLN A 384 8.04 8.34 -10.11
N THR A 385 8.30 9.21 -9.13
CA THR A 385 7.61 10.48 -8.98
C THR A 385 7.91 11.41 -10.16
N VAL A 386 9.16 11.49 -10.62
CA VAL A 386 9.52 12.27 -11.82
C VAL A 386 8.90 11.71 -13.10
N ILE A 387 8.85 10.38 -13.25
CA ILE A 387 8.24 9.73 -14.42
C ILE A 387 6.75 10.02 -14.49
N ASN A 388 6.03 9.79 -13.39
CA ASN A 388 4.56 9.77 -13.37
C ASN A 388 3.93 11.10 -12.96
N GLY A 389 4.70 12.02 -12.38
CA GLY A 389 4.18 13.24 -11.78
C GLY A 389 3.44 12.95 -10.47
N VAL A 390 2.79 13.99 -9.94
CA VAL A 390 1.91 13.92 -8.77
C VAL A 390 0.66 14.71 -9.09
N ASN A 391 -0.52 14.15 -8.87
CA ASN A 391 -1.78 14.87 -8.99
C ASN A 391 -2.69 14.40 -7.86
N ARG A 392 -2.88 15.26 -6.86
CA ARG A 392 -3.60 14.94 -5.63
C ARG A 392 -4.69 15.96 -5.36
N THR A 393 -5.75 15.50 -4.71
CA THR A 393 -6.85 16.37 -4.27
C THR A 393 -6.83 16.45 -2.75
N THR A 394 -6.45 17.60 -2.23
CA THR A 394 -6.41 17.86 -0.79
C THR A 394 -7.53 18.83 -0.41
N ALA A 395 -7.80 18.96 0.89
CA ALA A 395 -8.78 19.92 1.40
C ALA A 395 -8.45 21.38 0.97
N ASP A 396 -7.16 21.71 0.83
CA ASP A 396 -6.67 23.03 0.44
C ASP A 396 -6.59 23.24 -1.08
N GLY A 397 -6.98 22.22 -1.85
CA GLY A 397 -7.02 22.25 -3.31
C GLY A 397 -6.14 21.20 -3.97
N ARG A 398 -5.87 21.41 -5.25
CA ARG A 398 -5.13 20.45 -6.08
C ARG A 398 -3.62 20.67 -5.93
N ILE A 399 -2.92 19.61 -5.55
CA ILE A 399 -1.45 19.55 -5.56
C ILE A 399 -1.02 18.88 -6.86
N PHE A 400 -0.18 19.55 -7.62
CA PHE A 400 0.21 19.09 -8.95
C PHE A 400 1.71 19.24 -9.21
N MET A 401 2.33 18.15 -9.63
CA MET A 401 3.66 18.07 -10.22
C MET A 401 3.52 17.42 -11.60
N PRO A 402 3.98 18.05 -12.70
CA PRO A 402 3.92 17.47 -14.03
C PRO A 402 4.63 16.11 -14.10
N ALA A 403 4.14 15.23 -14.97
CA ALA A 403 4.86 14.03 -15.35
C ALA A 403 5.97 14.40 -16.33
N PHE A 404 7.21 14.02 -16.04
CA PHE A 404 8.36 14.28 -16.91
C PHE A 404 8.81 13.04 -17.68
N GLY A 405 8.10 11.91 -17.52
CA GLY A 405 8.40 10.67 -18.20
C GLY A 405 8.49 10.80 -19.72
N GLN A 406 7.66 11.60 -20.39
CA GLN A 406 7.77 11.73 -21.85
C GLN A 406 8.74 12.84 -22.29
N GLY A 407 9.14 13.72 -21.36
CA GLY A 407 9.97 14.90 -21.65
C GLY A 407 11.47 14.69 -21.47
N TYR A 408 11.89 13.73 -20.64
CA TYR A 408 13.30 13.45 -20.37
C TYR A 408 13.67 12.00 -20.70
N SER A 409 14.92 11.80 -21.14
CA SER A 409 15.46 10.46 -21.35
C SER A 409 15.66 9.72 -20.03
N ASP A 410 15.86 8.40 -20.11
CA ASP A 410 16.11 7.60 -18.91
C ASP A 410 17.37 8.03 -18.16
N ASP A 411 18.43 8.41 -18.88
CA ASP A 411 19.65 8.93 -18.28
C ASP A 411 19.46 10.31 -17.63
N ASP A 412 18.58 11.15 -18.18
CA ASP A 412 18.26 12.45 -17.63
C ASP A 412 17.47 12.31 -16.31
N ILE A 413 16.49 11.40 -16.28
CA ILE A 413 15.73 11.09 -15.05
C ILE A 413 16.65 10.48 -13.99
N ALA A 414 17.55 9.57 -14.38
CA ALA A 414 18.54 9.03 -13.46
C ALA A 414 19.44 10.14 -12.88
N ALA A 415 19.93 11.05 -13.74
CA ALA A 415 20.78 12.15 -13.31
C ALA A 415 20.08 13.10 -12.33
N VAL A 416 18.83 13.50 -12.59
CA VAL A 416 18.09 14.38 -11.68
C VAL A 416 17.70 13.67 -10.38
N ALA A 417 17.33 12.38 -10.42
CA ALA A 417 17.02 11.61 -9.23
C ALA A 417 18.25 11.47 -8.31
N ASN A 418 19.43 11.16 -8.89
CA ASN A 418 20.69 11.13 -8.14
C ASN A 418 21.04 12.50 -7.56
N TYR A 419 20.83 13.59 -8.31
CA TYR A 419 21.07 14.94 -7.83
C TYR A 419 20.18 15.29 -6.63
N VAL A 420 18.89 14.97 -6.70
CA VAL A 420 17.92 15.24 -5.63
C VAL A 420 18.31 14.51 -4.35
N THR A 421 18.64 13.22 -4.41
CA THR A 421 19.05 12.46 -3.23
C THR A 421 20.39 12.93 -2.67
N ALA A 422 21.36 13.27 -3.52
CA ALA A 422 22.66 13.78 -3.09
C ALA A 422 22.56 15.18 -2.44
N ARG A 423 21.65 16.03 -2.92
CA ARG A 423 21.52 17.41 -2.43
C ARG A 423 20.67 17.52 -1.16
N PHE A 424 19.58 16.77 -1.10
CA PHE A 424 18.54 16.95 -0.08
C PHE A 424 18.37 15.74 0.83
N GLY A 425 18.97 14.61 0.48
CA GLY A 425 18.94 13.37 1.24
C GLY A 425 20.21 13.12 2.06
N ALA A 426 20.22 12.02 2.80
CA ALA A 426 21.37 11.59 3.59
C ALA A 426 22.54 11.07 2.74
N GLU A 427 22.25 10.43 1.61
CA GLU A 427 23.23 9.83 0.72
C GLU A 427 22.78 9.95 -0.73
N GLY A 428 23.72 10.25 -1.63
CA GLY A 428 23.47 10.33 -3.06
C GLY A 428 23.26 8.95 -3.68
N ALA A 429 22.29 8.85 -4.58
CA ALA A 429 21.99 7.62 -5.30
C ALA A 429 22.92 7.40 -6.50
N HIS A 430 22.95 6.15 -6.98
CA HIS A 430 23.67 5.74 -8.19
C HIS A 430 22.75 5.07 -9.21
N LEU A 431 21.56 5.64 -9.39
CA LEU A 431 20.58 5.15 -10.36
C LEU A 431 21.13 5.32 -11.79
N THR A 432 20.93 4.32 -12.65
CA THR A 432 21.31 4.38 -14.07
C THR A 432 20.10 4.53 -14.97
N GLY A 433 20.29 4.99 -16.22
CA GLY A 433 19.20 5.02 -17.20
C GLY A 433 18.60 3.63 -17.48
N LYS A 434 19.39 2.55 -17.35
CA LYS A 434 18.85 1.19 -17.46
C LYS A 434 17.85 0.88 -16.33
N ASP A 435 18.11 1.36 -15.11
CA ASP A 435 17.22 1.16 -13.98
C ASP A 435 15.92 1.95 -14.19
N VAL A 436 16.02 3.20 -14.65
CA VAL A 436 14.86 4.01 -15.03
C VAL A 436 14.05 3.34 -16.15
N ALA A 437 14.71 2.81 -17.18
CA ALA A 437 14.04 2.08 -18.25
C ALA A 437 13.26 0.85 -17.73
N ASN A 438 13.76 0.19 -16.68
CA ASN A 438 13.06 -0.92 -16.03
C ASN A 438 11.87 -0.44 -15.20
N LEU A 439 12.02 0.65 -14.44
CA LEU A 439 10.91 1.28 -13.70
C LEU A 439 9.79 1.71 -14.65
N ARG A 440 10.14 2.28 -15.80
CA ARG A 440 9.17 2.61 -16.85
C ARG A 440 8.44 1.40 -17.40
N LYS A 441 9.08 0.25 -17.54
CA LYS A 441 8.37 -0.96 -17.98
C LYS A 441 7.37 -1.44 -16.92
N GLN A 442 7.70 -1.27 -15.64
CA GLN A 442 6.79 -1.57 -14.54
C GLN A 442 5.62 -0.58 -14.48
N ALA A 443 5.87 0.70 -14.79
CA ALA A 443 4.87 1.78 -14.83
C ALA A 443 4.02 1.79 -16.11
N ALA A 444 4.62 1.70 -17.31
CA ALA A 444 3.96 1.80 -18.63
C ALA A 444 3.10 0.59 -19.02
N GLN A 445 3.12 -0.48 -18.22
CA GLN A 445 2.12 -1.54 -18.31
C GLN A 445 0.78 -1.14 -17.64
N GLN A 446 0.72 0.06 -17.01
CA GLN A 446 -0.50 0.82 -16.74
C GLN A 446 -0.81 1.67 -17.99
N PRO A 447 -1.89 1.42 -18.76
CA PRO A 447 -2.19 2.26 -19.91
C PRO A 447 -2.53 3.67 -19.43
N HIS A 448 -1.66 4.64 -19.74
CA HIS A 448 -2.03 6.06 -19.65
C HIS A 448 -3.19 6.31 -20.63
N PRO A 449 -4.26 7.02 -20.22
CA PRO A 449 -5.16 7.59 -21.21
C PRO A 449 -4.36 8.53 -22.13
N PRO A 450 -4.64 8.57 -23.44
CA PRO A 450 -4.04 9.57 -24.31
C PRO A 450 -4.34 10.95 -23.74
N GLU A 451 -3.30 11.80 -23.66
CA GLU A 451 -3.48 13.21 -23.30
C GLU A 451 -4.61 13.78 -24.15
N ALA A 452 -5.58 14.41 -23.49
CA ALA A 452 -6.57 15.20 -24.19
C ALA A 452 -5.79 16.29 -24.93
N HIS A 453 -5.65 16.14 -26.25
CA HIS A 453 -5.21 17.21 -27.12
C HIS A 453 -6.23 18.36 -26.97
N HIS A 454 -5.94 19.29 -26.07
CA HIS A 454 -6.54 20.61 -26.10
C HIS A 454 -5.89 21.34 -27.28
N GLY A 455 -6.70 21.62 -28.30
CA GLY A 455 -6.29 22.31 -29.52
C GLY A 455 -5.96 23.78 -29.33
#